data_AF-A0A392S8G4-F1
#
_entry.id   AF-A0A392S8G4-F1
#
_cell.length_a   1.000
_cell.length_b   1.000
_cell.length_c   1.000
_cell.angle_alpha   90.00
_cell.angle_beta   90.00
_cell.angle_gamma   90.00
#
_symmetry.space_group_name_H-M   'P 1'
#
loop_
_entity.id
_entity.type
_entity.pdbx_description
1 polymer ?
#
loop_
_entity_poly.entity_id
_entity_poly.type
_entity_poly.pdbx_seq_one_letter_code
_entity_poly.pdbx_strand_id
1 'polypeptide(L)' 'MLASVTEEEEVLVHEPYVPSDPLVVAPVPPGAPMETVMAALVNAINCQGDFIRYQNHRLIS' A
#
# COMPACT_ATOMS: atom_id res chain seq x y z
N MET A 1 13.63 -27.53 -0.20
CA MET A 1 14.00 -27.00 1.12
C MET A 1 14.20 -25.50 0.96
N LEU A 2 13.29 -24.69 1.50
CA LEU A 2 13.51 -23.26 1.70
C LEU A 2 13.68 -23.06 3.21
N ALA A 3 14.73 -22.35 3.59
CA ALA A 3 15.25 -22.25 4.94
C ALA A 3 14.20 -21.64 5.90
N SER A 4 14.09 -22.26 7.06
CA SER A 4 13.27 -21.80 8.18
C SER A 4 14.00 -20.66 8.90
N VAL A 5 13.43 -19.46 8.88
CA VAL A 5 13.75 -18.42 9.87
C VAL A 5 12.83 -18.69 11.05
N THR A 6 13.41 -19.27 12.11
CA THR A 6 12.79 -19.32 13.44
C THR A 6 12.95 -17.93 14.05
N GLU A 7 11.98 -17.06 13.79
CA GLU A 7 11.76 -15.88 14.63
C GLU A 7 10.62 -16.21 15.59
N GLU A 8 10.89 -15.94 16.84
CA GLU A 8 10.15 -16.35 18.01
C GLU A 8 8.79 -15.64 17.96
N GLU A 9 7.73 -16.44 17.84
CA GLU A 9 6.36 -15.99 17.65
C GLU A 9 5.82 -15.37 18.95
N GLU A 10 6.24 -14.14 19.26
CA GLU A 10 5.32 -13.20 19.86
C GLU A 10 4.17 -13.08 18.87
N VAL A 11 3.02 -13.67 19.21
CA VAL A 11 1.77 -13.52 18.47
C VAL A 11 1.37 -12.04 18.58
N LEU A 12 2.02 -11.19 17.80
CA LEU A 12 1.52 -9.89 17.44
C LEU A 12 0.24 -10.20 16.68
N VAL A 13 -0.89 -10.05 17.37
CA VAL A 13 -2.21 -10.05 16.75
C VAL A 13 -2.20 -8.89 15.78
N HIS A 14 -1.77 -9.16 14.54
CA HIS A 14 -1.82 -8.22 13.45
C HIS A 14 -3.30 -8.00 13.15
N GLU A 15 -3.87 -6.94 13.72
CA GLU A 15 -5.16 -6.48 13.24
C GLU A 15 -5.07 -6.26 11.73
N PRO A 16 -6.06 -6.71 10.95
CA PRO A 16 -6.07 -6.48 9.51
C PRO A 16 -5.91 -4.99 9.26
N TYR A 17 -4.87 -4.62 8.51
CA TYR A 17 -4.67 -3.25 8.10
C TYR A 17 -5.87 -2.82 7.24
N VAL A 18 -6.76 -2.02 7.82
CA VAL A 18 -7.84 -1.37 7.09
C VAL A 18 -7.32 0.01 6.68
N PRO A 19 -7.09 0.27 5.38
CA PRO A 19 -6.67 1.59 4.94
C PRO A 19 -7.72 2.62 5.39
N SER A 20 -7.29 3.58 6.21
CA SER A 20 -8.17 4.63 6.73
C SER A 20 -8.74 5.53 5.63
N ASP A 21 -8.12 5.52 4.45
CA ASP A 21 -8.65 6.13 3.23
C ASP A 21 -8.71 5.06 2.12
N PRO A 22 -9.86 4.90 1.43
CA PRO A 22 -9.86 4.19 0.16
C PRO A 22 -8.92 4.95 -0.77
N LEU A 23 -7.89 4.29 -1.28
CA LEU A 23 -6.98 4.89 -2.27
C LEU A 23 -7.81 5.60 -3.33
N VAL A 24 -7.82 6.94 -3.28
CA VAL A 24 -8.57 7.75 -4.23
C VAL A 24 -7.77 7.72 -5.52
N VAL A 25 -7.90 6.63 -6.26
CA VAL A 25 -7.43 6.56 -7.63
C VAL A 25 -8.24 7.60 -8.38
N ALA A 26 -7.56 8.65 -8.86
CA ALA A 26 -8.20 9.64 -9.71
C ALA A 26 -8.85 8.90 -10.89
N PRO A 27 -10.16 9.04 -11.12
CA PRO A 27 -10.83 8.31 -12.18
C PRO A 27 -10.25 8.72 -13.53
N VAL A 28 -9.86 7.73 -14.32
CA VAL A 28 -9.37 7.93 -15.68
C VAL A 28 -10.56 7.87 -16.64
N PRO A 29 -10.79 8.89 -17.50
CA PRO A 29 -11.89 8.86 -18.45
C PRO A 29 -11.81 7.67 -19.41
N PRO A 30 -12.95 7.09 -19.83
CA PRO A 30 -12.96 6.09 -20.91
C PRO A 30 -12.35 6.67 -22.18
N GLY A 31 -11.43 5.93 -22.81
CA GLY A 31 -10.73 6.38 -24.01
C GLY A 31 -9.58 7.36 -23.75
N ALA A 32 -9.19 7.57 -22.50
CA ALA A 32 -7.96 8.30 -22.17
C ALA A 32 -6.73 7.64 -22.83
N PRO A 33 -5.74 8.45 -23.24
CA PRO A 33 -4.52 7.92 -23.82
C PRO A 33 -3.75 7.07 -22.80
N MET A 34 -2.97 6.11 -23.28
CA MET A 34 -2.26 5.15 -22.43
C MET A 34 -1.34 5.85 -21.41
N GLU A 35 -0.72 6.95 -21.80
CA GLU A 35 0.15 7.77 -20.94
C GLU A 35 -0.61 8.32 -19.73
N THR A 36 -1.88 8.71 -19.92
CA THR A 36 -2.74 9.17 -18.83
C THR A 36 -3.13 8.02 -17.90
N VAL A 37 -3.44 6.85 -18.45
CA VAL A 37 -3.73 5.65 -17.66
C VAL A 37 -2.51 5.28 -16.80
N MET A 38 -1.32 5.27 -17.41
CA MET A 38 -0.07 4.97 -16.72
C MET A 38 0.29 6.00 -15.66
N ALA A 39 0.12 7.29 -15.95
CA ALA A 39 0.38 8.35 -14.99
C ALA A 39 -0.55 8.26 -13.77
N ALA A 40 -1.84 8.00 -13.99
CA ALA A 40 -2.80 7.81 -12.92
C ALA A 40 -2.45 6.58 -12.04
N LEU A 41 -2.02 5.48 -12.67
CA LEU A 41 -1.59 4.27 -11.96
C LEU A 41 -0.35 4.52 -11.11
N VAL A 42 0.70 5.13 -11.68
CA VAL A 42 1.93 5.46 -10.94
C VAL A 42 1.63 6.38 -9.77
N ASN A 43 0.78 7.39 -9.97
CA ASN A 43 0.38 8.29 -8.90
C ASN A 43 -0.35 7.56 -7.77
N ALA A 44 -1.31 6.68 -8.11
CA ALA A 44 -2.03 5.87 -7.14
C ALA A 44 -1.10 4.96 -6.31
N ILE A 45 -0.14 4.30 -6.96
CA ILE A 45 0.86 3.45 -6.29
C ILE A 45 1.75 4.28 -5.36
N ASN A 46 2.20 5.47 -5.79
CA ASN A 46 3.02 6.35 -4.97
C ASN A 46 2.25 6.80 -3.72
N CYS A 47 1.01 7.26 -3.88
CA CYS A 47 0.14 7.64 -2.76
C CYS A 47 -0.07 6.47 -1.78
N GLN A 48 -0.25 5.25 -2.29
CA GLN A 48 -0.35 4.05 -1.45
C GLN A 48 0.94 3.77 -0.68
N GLY A 49 2.09 3.89 -1.33
CA GLY A 49 3.39 3.71 -0.70
C GLY A 49 3.64 4.72 0.41
N ASP A 50 3.29 5.99 0.19
CA ASP A 50 3.41 7.04 1.20
C ASP A 50 2.47 6.82 2.40
N PHE A 51 1.24 6.37 2.13
CA PHE A 51 0.32 6.01 3.19
C PHE A 51 0.86 4.87 4.05
N ILE A 52 1.39 3.81 3.44
CA ILE A 52 2.01 2.69 4.18
C ILE A 52 3.20 3.16 5.02
N ARG A 53 4.09 3.99 4.45
CA ARG A 53 5.24 4.57 5.18
C ARG A 53 4.78 5.37 6.40
N TYR A 54 3.76 6.20 6.21
CA TYR A 54 3.18 7.00 7.29
C TYR A 54 2.61 6.13 8.41
N GLN A 55 1.86 5.06 8.06
CA GLN A 55 1.30 4.16 9.06
C GLN A 55 2.40 3.39 9.80
N ASN A 56 3.40 2.87 9.10
CA ASN A 56 4.53 2.22 9.73
C ASN A 56 5.27 3.17 10.68
N HIS A 57 5.48 4.43 10.29
CA HIS A 57 6.09 5.44 11.16
C HIS A 57 5.28 5.70 12.44
N ARG A 58 3.95 5.72 12.35
CA ARG A 58 3.06 5.85 13.52
C ARG A 58 3.08 4.63 14.44
N LEU A 59 3.30 3.44 13.90
CA LEU A 59 3.35 2.21 14.69
C LEU A 59 4.67 2.04 15.45
N ILE A 60 5.77 2.61 14.93
CA ILE A 60 7.11 2.50 15.53
C ILE A 60 7.49 3.71 16.41
N SER A 61 6.62 4.73 16.53
CA SER A 61 6.81 5.90 17.39
C SER A 61 6.22 5.70 18.78
#